data_AF-A0A8J3ZSQ8-F1
#
_entry.id   AF-A0A8J3ZSQ8-F1
#
_cell.length_a   1.000
_cell.length_b   1.000
_cell.length_c   1.000
_cell.angle_alpha   90.00
_cell.angle_beta   90.00
_cell.angle_gamma   90.00
#
_symmetry.space_group_name_H-M   'P 1'
#
loop_
_entity.id
_entity.type
_entity.pdbx_description
1 polymer ?
#
loop_
_entity_poly.entity_id
_entity_poly.type
_entity_poly.pdbx_seq_one_letter_code
_entity_poly.pdbx_strand_id
1 'polypeptide(L)'
;MRCPYCRHPDSRVVDSREADDGQLIRRRRSCPECGKRFTTVEEAVLAVVKRSGVTEPFSRTKIMSGVRRACQGRPVTDDALAVLAEKVETTIRARGTAEVPSNEVGLAILGPLRDLDEVAYLRFASVYQSFESIEDFEREIASLREAALSRQGAQGREGTQGREAAAKQA
;
A
#
# COMPACT_ATOMS: atom_id res chain seq x y z
N MET A 1 -17.02 15.55 -19.70
CA MET A 1 -17.37 15.88 -18.29
C MET A 1 -18.42 16.98 -18.32
N ARG A 2 -19.60 16.71 -17.74
CA ARG A 2 -20.76 17.61 -17.79
C ARG A 2 -20.51 18.89 -16.97
N CYS A 3 -20.90 20.05 -17.50
CA CYS A 3 -20.79 21.33 -16.81
C CYS A 3 -21.73 21.40 -15.59
N PRO A 4 -21.24 21.72 -14.39
CA PRO A 4 -22.09 21.80 -13.19
C PRO A 4 -23.06 22.99 -13.20
N TYR A 5 -22.82 24.00 -14.04
CA TYR A 5 -23.61 25.24 -14.04
C TYR A 5 -24.77 25.23 -15.04
N CYS A 6 -24.53 24.79 -16.28
CA CYS A 6 -25.53 24.77 -17.35
C CYS A 6 -25.88 23.35 -17.81
N ARG A 7 -25.25 22.31 -17.25
CA ARG A 7 -25.46 20.90 -17.59
C ARG A 7 -25.10 20.51 -19.02
N HIS A 8 -24.42 21.36 -19.78
CA HIS A 8 -23.81 21.01 -21.06
C HIS A 8 -22.95 19.75 -20.92
N PRO A 9 -23.05 18.75 -21.82
CA PRO A 9 -22.36 17.46 -21.67
C PRO A 9 -20.83 17.59 -21.72
N ASP A 10 -20.32 18.62 -22.41
CA ASP A 10 -18.91 18.78 -22.69
C ASP A 10 -18.23 19.92 -21.90
N SER A 11 -16.92 19.79 -21.78
CA SER A 11 -16.05 20.80 -21.19
C SER A 11 -14.62 20.62 -21.67
N ARG A 12 -13.91 21.74 -21.87
CA ARG A 12 -12.52 21.78 -22.30
C ARG A 12 -11.58 21.81 -21.10
N VAL A 13 -10.55 20.98 -21.09
CA VAL A 13 -9.48 21.03 -20.08
C VAL A 13 -8.58 22.23 -20.37
N VAL A 14 -8.33 23.05 -19.35
CA VAL A 14 -7.53 24.28 -19.41
C VAL A 14 -6.19 24.09 -18.71
N ASP A 15 -6.19 23.43 -17.56
CA ASP A 15 -4.99 23.18 -16.74
C ASP A 15 -5.13 21.81 -16.08
N SER A 16 -4.04 21.08 -15.92
CA SER A 16 -4.01 19.75 -15.28
C SER A 16 -2.83 19.68 -14.32
N ARG A 17 -3.11 19.27 -13.09
CA ARG A 17 -2.09 19.11 -12.04
C ARG A 17 -2.30 17.81 -11.29
N GLU A 18 -1.21 17.18 -10.92
CA GLU A 18 -1.20 16.06 -9.99
C GLU A 18 -1.33 16.58 -8.55
N ALA A 19 -2.00 15.81 -7.71
CA ALA A 19 -2.20 16.04 -6.28
C ALA A 19 -2.20 14.69 -5.57
N ASP A 20 -1.96 14.69 -4.25
CA ASP A 20 -1.95 13.47 -3.43
C ASP A 20 -0.95 12.42 -3.96
N ASP A 21 0.30 12.83 -4.14
CA ASP A 21 1.40 12.03 -4.71
C ASP A 21 1.06 11.34 -6.06
N GLY A 22 0.28 12.03 -6.90
CA GLY A 22 -0.11 11.54 -8.24
C GLY A 22 -1.36 10.66 -8.23
N GLN A 23 -1.99 10.42 -7.08
CA GLN A 23 -3.25 9.67 -6.98
C GLN A 23 -4.43 10.45 -7.56
N LEU A 24 -4.41 11.78 -7.40
CA LEU A 24 -5.48 12.66 -7.85
C LEU A 24 -4.99 13.57 -8.96
N ILE A 25 -5.71 13.63 -10.06
CA ILE A 25 -5.52 14.61 -11.12
C ILE A 25 -6.58 15.69 -10.95
N ARG A 26 -6.14 16.88 -10.56
CA ARG A 26 -6.99 18.09 -10.55
C ARG A 26 -6.96 18.74 -11.92
N ARG A 27 -8.09 18.71 -12.63
CA ARG A 27 -8.23 19.36 -13.94
C ARG A 27 -9.11 20.60 -13.82
N ARG A 28 -8.58 21.75 -14.21
CA ARG A 28 -9.38 22.97 -14.41
C ARG A 28 -10.02 22.89 -15.79
N ARG A 29 -11.34 22.99 -15.85
CA ARG A 29 -12.13 22.89 -17.07
C ARG A 29 -12.91 24.17 -17.34
N SER A 30 -13.19 24.47 -18.61
CA SER A 30 -14.07 25.55 -19.06
C SER A 30 -15.22 25.01 -19.89
N CYS A 31 -16.43 25.47 -19.61
CA CYS A 31 -17.60 25.13 -20.42
C CYS A 31 -17.64 25.97 -21.71
N PRO A 32 -17.80 25.36 -22.90
CA PRO A 32 -17.93 26.11 -24.15
C PRO A 32 -19.26 26.87 -24.27
N GLU A 33 -20.34 26.40 -23.62
CA GLU A 33 -21.67 27.01 -23.72
C GLU A 33 -21.83 28.23 -22.79
N CYS A 34 -21.48 28.11 -21.51
CA CYS A 34 -21.67 29.19 -20.53
C CYS A 34 -20.39 29.94 -20.14
N GLY A 35 -19.22 29.56 -20.66
CA GLY A 35 -17.93 30.19 -20.38
C GLY A 35 -17.36 29.98 -18.97
N LYS A 36 -18.15 29.45 -18.03
CA LYS A 36 -17.73 29.25 -16.64
C LYS A 36 -16.63 28.20 -16.51
N ARG A 37 -15.70 28.43 -15.57
CA ARG A 37 -14.62 27.53 -15.21
C ARG A 37 -14.95 26.76 -13.94
N PHE A 38 -14.56 25.49 -13.88
CA PHE A 38 -14.72 24.62 -12.71
C PHE A 38 -13.56 23.64 -12.61
N THR A 39 -13.38 23.01 -11.45
CA THR A 39 -12.31 22.01 -11.23
C THR A 39 -12.94 20.63 -11.07
N THR A 40 -12.39 19.63 -11.75
CA THR A 40 -12.69 18.22 -11.50
C THR A 40 -11.51 17.56 -10.82
N VAL A 41 -11.80 16.61 -9.93
CA VAL A 41 -10.83 15.72 -9.33
C VAL A 41 -11.06 14.35 -9.96
N GLU A 42 -10.06 13.84 -10.65
CA GLU A 42 -10.06 12.51 -11.28
C GLU A 42 -9.07 11.65 -10.48
N GLU A 43 -9.48 10.45 -10.06
CA GLU A 43 -8.59 9.53 -9.35
C GLU A 43 -7.97 8.54 -10.32
N ALA A 44 -6.65 8.37 -10.27
CA ALA A 44 -5.96 7.34 -11.03
C ALA A 44 -6.34 5.97 -10.47
N VAL A 45 -7.19 5.25 -11.20
CA VAL A 45 -7.65 3.92 -10.82
C VAL A 45 -6.53 2.92 -11.03
N LEU A 46 -5.97 2.41 -9.93
CA LEU A 46 -5.10 1.24 -9.95
C LEU A 46 -5.97 0.00 -10.16
N ALA A 47 -5.71 -0.75 -11.22
CA ALA A 47 -6.45 -1.97 -11.53
C ALA A 47 -5.67 -3.22 -11.09
N VAL A 48 -6.37 -4.22 -10.58
CA VAL A 48 -5.81 -5.51 -10.19
C VAL A 48 -6.28 -6.58 -11.17
N VAL A 49 -5.34 -7.23 -11.85
CA VAL A 49 -5.60 -8.34 -12.77
C VAL A 49 -5.63 -9.65 -11.97
N LYS A 50 -6.79 -10.28 -11.90
CA LYS A 50 -6.97 -11.56 -11.21
C LYS A 50 -6.36 -12.72 -12.02
N ARG A 51 -6.10 -13.85 -11.36
CA ARG A 51 -5.64 -15.09 -12.03
C ARG A 51 -6.59 -15.57 -13.14
N SER A 52 -7.88 -15.24 -13.04
CA SER A 52 -8.88 -15.53 -14.07
C SER A 52 -8.79 -14.62 -15.31
N GLY A 53 -7.93 -13.60 -15.31
CA GLY A 53 -7.85 -12.57 -16.34
C GLY A 53 -8.85 -11.42 -16.15
N VAL A 54 -9.75 -11.50 -15.17
CA VAL A 54 -10.67 -10.41 -14.85
C VAL A 54 -9.93 -9.27 -14.16
N THR A 55 -10.14 -8.04 -14.61
CA THR A 55 -9.60 -6.84 -13.98
C THR A 55 -10.64 -6.19 -13.08
N GLU A 56 -10.22 -5.76 -11.89
CA GLU A 56 -11.05 -5.02 -10.95
C GLU A 56 -10.28 -3.86 -10.32
N PRO A 57 -10.95 -2.79 -9.84
CA PRO A 57 -10.26 -1.73 -9.10
C PRO A 57 -9.59 -2.25 -7.83
N PHE A 58 -8.39 -1.74 -7.54
CA PHE A 58 -7.73 -1.96 -6.27
C PHE A 58 -8.62 -1.50 -5.12
N SER A 59 -8.66 -2.27 -4.03
CA SER A 59 -9.50 -1.98 -2.87
C SER A 59 -8.76 -2.33 -1.59
N ARG A 60 -8.50 -1.31 -0.76
CA ARG A 60 -7.93 -1.48 0.60
C ARG A 60 -8.77 -2.46 1.44
N THR A 61 -10.10 -2.39 1.33
CA THR A 61 -11.02 -3.29 2.05
C THR A 61 -10.82 -4.76 1.68
N LYS A 62 -10.47 -5.06 0.42
CA LYS A 62 -10.13 -6.43 -0.01
C LYS A 62 -8.79 -6.89 0.54
N ILE A 63 -7.81 -5.99 0.64
CA ILE A 63 -6.53 -6.28 1.32
C ILE A 63 -6.77 -6.63 2.78
N MET A 64 -7.49 -5.77 3.51
CA MET A 64 -7.82 -6.02 4.92
C MET A 64 -8.54 -7.35 5.11
N SER A 65 -9.54 -7.64 4.27
CA SER A 65 -10.28 -8.91 4.31
C SER A 65 -9.38 -10.12 4.04
N GLY A 66 -8.46 -10.02 3.08
CA GLY A 66 -7.52 -11.09 2.74
C GLY A 66 -6.52 -11.39 3.85
N VAL A 67 -6.01 -10.34 4.51
CA VAL A 67 -5.03 -10.44 5.60
C VAL A 67 -5.68 -10.88 6.91
N ARG A 68 -6.94 -10.50 7.14
CA ARG A 68 -7.69 -10.80 8.39
C ARG A 68 -7.65 -12.27 8.78
N ARG A 69 -7.71 -13.19 7.80
CA ARG A 69 -7.64 -14.64 8.07
C ARG A 69 -6.29 -15.05 8.68
N ALA A 70 -5.19 -14.49 8.20
CA ALA A 70 -3.86 -14.77 8.75
C ALA A 70 -3.69 -14.22 10.18
N CYS A 71 -4.33 -13.07 10.46
CA CYS A 71 -4.30 -12.40 11.77
C CYS A 71 -5.25 -12.99 12.82
N GLN A 72 -6.03 -14.05 12.53
CA GLN A 72 -6.97 -14.62 13.49
C GLN A 72 -6.26 -15.09 14.78
N GLY A 73 -6.75 -14.63 15.93
CA GLY A 73 -6.18 -14.93 17.25
C GLY A 73 -4.86 -14.21 17.55
N ARG A 74 -4.48 -13.21 16.75
CA ARG A 74 -3.29 -12.36 16.98
C ARG A 74 -3.71 -10.99 17.52
N PRO A 75 -2.84 -10.28 18.25
CA PRO A 75 -3.11 -8.95 18.78
C PRO A 75 -2.98 -7.87 17.68
N VAL A 76 -3.76 -8.01 16.60
CA VAL A 76 -3.75 -7.09 15.44
C VAL A 76 -5.10 -6.40 15.35
N THR A 77 -5.12 -5.07 15.42
CA THR A 77 -6.34 -4.26 15.33
C THR A 77 -6.73 -3.96 13.90
N ASP A 78 -7.99 -3.58 13.68
CA ASP A 78 -8.48 -3.15 12.37
C ASP A 78 -7.77 -1.88 11.88
N ASP A 79 -7.41 -0.97 12.79
CA ASP A 79 -6.62 0.23 12.46
C ASP A 79 -5.22 -0.15 11.95
N ALA A 80 -4.57 -1.14 12.57
CA ALA A 80 -3.28 -1.62 12.10
C ALA A 80 -3.37 -2.28 10.71
N LEU A 81 -4.47 -2.99 10.43
CA LEU A 81 -4.75 -3.54 9.09
C LEU A 81 -5.01 -2.43 8.06
N ALA A 82 -5.65 -1.33 8.46
CA ALA A 82 -5.89 -0.19 7.58
C ALA A 82 -4.55 0.48 7.19
N VAL A 83 -3.67 0.73 8.16
CA VAL A 83 -2.31 1.25 7.92
C VAL A 83 -1.49 0.30 7.05
N LEU A 84 -1.62 -1.02 7.27
CA LEU A 84 -0.99 -2.02 6.39
C LEU A 84 -1.50 -1.90 4.95
N ALA A 85 -2.82 -1.81 4.75
CA ALA A 85 -3.41 -1.72 3.42
C ALA A 85 -2.98 -0.43 2.69
N GLU A 86 -2.83 0.68 3.41
CA GLU A 86 -2.29 1.92 2.89
C GLU A 86 -0.83 1.75 2.43
N LYS A 87 0.04 1.17 3.27
CA LYS A 87 1.45 0.89 2.90
C LYS A 87 1.56 0.02 1.66
N VAL A 88 0.71 -1.01 1.55
CA VAL A 88 0.66 -1.90 0.39
C VAL A 88 0.29 -1.13 -0.87
N GLU A 89 -0.73 -0.28 -0.80
CA GLU A 89 -1.13 0.53 -1.95
C GLU A 89 -0.04 1.51 -2.36
N THR A 90 0.55 2.24 -1.43
CA THR A 90 1.65 3.17 -1.71
C THR A 90 2.82 2.44 -2.39
N THR A 91 3.16 1.24 -1.90
CA THR A 91 4.21 0.40 -2.51
C THR A 91 3.89 0.00 -3.94
N ILE A 92 2.64 -0.37 -4.22
CA ILE A 92 2.22 -0.77 -5.56
C ILE A 92 2.20 0.45 -6.49
N ARG A 93 1.63 1.57 -6.05
CA ARG A 93 1.54 2.81 -6.84
C ARG A 93 2.91 3.39 -7.17
N ALA A 94 3.88 3.28 -6.26
CA ALA A 94 5.26 3.72 -6.49
C ALA A 94 5.94 3.02 -7.67
N ARG A 95 5.40 1.88 -8.15
CA ARG A 95 5.89 1.19 -9.36
C ARG A 95 5.50 1.90 -10.66
N GLY A 96 4.56 2.85 -10.62
CA GLY A 96 4.11 3.63 -11.78
C GLY A 96 3.28 2.83 -12.79
N THR A 97 2.73 1.67 -12.41
CA THR A 97 1.89 0.86 -13.30
C THR A 97 0.40 1.12 -13.04
N ALA A 98 -0.39 1.19 -14.12
CA ALA A 98 -1.84 1.35 -14.03
C ALA A 98 -2.55 0.04 -13.65
N GLU A 99 -1.93 -1.10 -13.96
CA GLU A 99 -2.43 -2.43 -13.67
C GLU A 99 -1.38 -3.23 -12.89
N VAL A 100 -1.84 -4.06 -11.96
CA VAL A 100 -1.00 -4.94 -11.14
C VAL A 100 -1.58 -6.35 -11.07
N PRO A 101 -0.77 -7.39 -11.29
CA PRO A 101 -1.20 -8.77 -11.07
C PRO A 101 -1.58 -9.04 -9.60
N SER A 102 -2.65 -9.80 -9.36
CA SER A 102 -3.13 -10.12 -8.01
C SER A 102 -2.11 -10.85 -7.13
N ASN A 103 -1.18 -11.61 -7.71
CA ASN A 103 -0.05 -12.22 -6.99
C ASN A 103 0.93 -11.17 -6.48
N GLU A 104 1.23 -10.12 -7.27
CA GLU A 104 2.13 -9.05 -6.83
C GLU A 104 1.54 -8.25 -5.67
N VAL A 105 0.22 -8.07 -5.65
CA VAL A 105 -0.49 -7.50 -4.49
C VAL A 105 -0.26 -8.35 -3.24
N GLY A 106 -0.37 -9.68 -3.37
CA GLY A 106 -0.07 -10.63 -2.30
C GLY A 106 1.37 -10.53 -1.80
N LEU A 107 2.34 -10.43 -2.70
CA LEU A 107 3.75 -10.26 -2.34
C LEU A 107 4.01 -8.90 -1.67
N ALA A 108 3.33 -7.84 -2.07
CA ALA A 108 3.46 -6.51 -1.46
C ALA A 108 2.94 -6.47 -0.01
N ILE A 109 2.03 -7.37 0.38
CA ILE A 109 1.52 -7.50 1.76
C ILE A 109 2.60 -8.05 2.71
N LEU A 110 3.48 -8.91 2.22
CA LEU A 110 4.42 -9.68 3.04
C LEU A 110 5.33 -8.81 3.91
N GLY A 111 5.91 -7.75 3.34
CA GLY A 111 6.79 -6.83 4.08
C GLY A 111 6.07 -6.14 5.24
N PRO A 112 5.03 -5.33 4.98
CA PRO A 112 4.24 -4.68 6.02
C PRO A 112 3.65 -5.64 7.06
N LEU A 113 3.24 -6.85 6.65
CA LEU A 113 2.70 -7.86 7.55
C LEU A 113 3.77 -8.46 8.45
N ARG A 114 5.00 -8.66 7.95
CA ARG A 114 6.15 -9.12 8.73
C ARG A 114 6.48 -8.17 9.87
N ASP A 115 6.44 -6.87 9.59
CA ASP A 115 6.69 -5.84 10.61
C ASP A 115 5.56 -5.74 11.62
N LEU A 116 4.33 -6.08 11.20
CA LEU A 116 3.14 -6.03 12.05
C LEU A 116 3.03 -7.25 12.98
N ASP A 117 3.16 -8.47 12.45
CA ASP A 117 3.10 -9.72 13.23
C ASP A 117 3.75 -10.88 12.47
N GLU A 118 4.85 -11.42 13.00
CA GLU A 118 5.65 -12.47 12.37
C GLU A 118 4.88 -13.79 12.19
N VAL A 119 3.91 -14.10 13.06
CA VAL A 119 3.09 -15.32 12.97
C VAL A 119 2.03 -15.19 11.89
N ALA A 120 1.34 -14.06 11.82
CA ALA A 120 0.41 -13.75 10.74
C ALA A 120 1.13 -13.71 9.39
N TYR A 121 2.35 -13.15 9.36
CA TYR A 121 3.24 -13.19 8.22
C TYR A 121 3.50 -14.63 7.75
N LEU A 122 3.96 -15.54 8.63
CA LEU A 122 4.23 -16.94 8.26
C LEU A 122 2.98 -17.64 7.70
N ARG A 123 1.82 -17.42 8.32
CA ARG A 123 0.52 -17.98 7.86
C ARG A 123 0.11 -17.47 6.48
N PHE A 124 0.43 -16.21 6.18
CA PHE A 124 0.13 -15.61 4.89
C PHE A 124 1.16 -16.03 3.83
N ALA A 125 2.44 -16.02 4.17
CA ALA A 125 3.56 -16.41 3.32
C ALA A 125 3.42 -17.85 2.82
N SER A 126 2.97 -18.79 3.66
CA SER A 126 2.81 -20.19 3.27
C SER A 126 1.88 -20.39 2.07
N VAL A 127 0.86 -19.54 1.92
CA VAL A 127 -0.08 -19.60 0.79
C VAL A 127 0.48 -18.89 -0.46
N TYR A 128 1.12 -17.74 -0.27
CA TYR A 128 1.53 -16.87 -1.39
C TYR A 128 2.93 -17.18 -1.94
N GLN A 129 3.79 -17.82 -1.14
CA GLN A 129 5.10 -18.31 -1.55
C GLN A 129 5.13 -19.83 -1.75
N SER A 130 3.95 -20.49 -1.72
CA SER A 130 3.78 -21.93 -1.96
C SER A 130 4.71 -22.79 -1.08
N PHE A 131 4.57 -22.69 0.24
CA PHE A 131 5.30 -23.59 1.14
C PHE A 131 4.72 -25.00 1.00
N GLU A 132 5.58 -25.95 0.62
CA GLU A 132 5.21 -27.34 0.38
C GLU A 132 5.72 -28.26 1.50
N SER A 133 6.72 -27.82 2.27
CA SER A 133 7.37 -28.66 3.27
C SER A 133 7.67 -27.95 4.60
N ILE A 134 8.02 -28.72 5.62
CA ILE A 134 8.43 -28.19 6.93
C ILE A 134 9.72 -27.38 6.79
N GLU A 135 10.62 -27.83 5.91
CA GLU A 135 11.89 -27.17 5.62
C GLU A 135 11.67 -25.75 5.07
N ASP A 136 10.58 -25.49 4.34
CA ASP A 136 10.21 -24.13 3.90
C ASP A 136 9.91 -23.21 5.09
N PHE A 137 9.19 -23.73 6.09
CA PHE A 137 8.93 -23.00 7.32
C PHE A 137 10.22 -22.77 8.10
N GLU A 138 11.10 -23.77 8.21
CA GLU A 138 12.37 -23.64 8.93
C GLU A 138 13.25 -22.55 8.32
N ARG A 139 13.39 -22.52 6.99
CA ARG A 139 14.14 -21.46 6.30
C ARG A 139 13.55 -20.08 6.57
N GLU A 140 12.22 -19.95 6.49
CA GLU A 140 11.58 -18.66 6.71
C GLU A 140 11.69 -18.20 8.17
N ILE A 141 11.56 -19.12 9.13
CA ILE A 141 11.77 -18.84 10.56
C ILE A 141 13.22 -18.41 10.82
N ALA A 142 14.21 -19.06 10.20
CA ALA A 142 15.60 -18.67 10.31
C ALA A 142 15.82 -17.23 9.81
N SER A 143 15.27 -16.90 8.64
CA SER A 143 15.30 -15.54 8.08
C SER A 143 14.68 -14.50 9.01
N LEU A 144 13.54 -14.80 9.64
CA LEU A 144 12.91 -13.91 10.63
C LEU A 144 13.79 -13.68 11.86
N ARG A 145 14.44 -14.72 12.36
CA ARG A 145 15.38 -14.61 13.51
C ARG A 145 16.58 -13.73 13.17
N GLU A 146 17.17 -13.89 11.99
CA GLU A 146 18.28 -13.06 11.53
C GLU A 146 17.88 -11.58 11.37
N ALA A 147 16.68 -11.32 10.83
CA ALA A 147 16.12 -9.97 10.75
C ALA A 147 15.91 -9.36 12.15
N ALA A 148 15.40 -10.13 13.11
CA ALA A 148 15.22 -9.68 14.48
C ALA A 148 16.55 -9.32 15.16
N LEU A 149 17.59 -10.14 14.98
CA LEU A 149 18.94 -9.86 15.50
C LEU A 149 19.54 -8.58 14.89
N SER A 150 19.35 -8.39 13.58
CA SER A 150 19.81 -7.19 12.88
C SER A 150 19.13 -5.91 13.38
N ARG A 151 17.82 -5.97 13.67
CA ARG A 151 17.07 -4.84 14.26
C ARG A 151 17.54 -4.50 15.67
N GLN A 152 17.82 -5.50 16.50
CA GLN A 152 18.35 -5.30 17.87
C GLN A 152 19.75 -4.67 17.84
N GLY A 153 20.62 -5.10 16.92
CA GLY A 153 21.95 -4.52 16.73
C GLY A 153 21.92 -3.05 16.27
N ALA A 154 20.96 -2.67 15.42
CA ALA A 154 20.78 -1.29 14.97
C ALA A 154 20.29 -0.38 16.12
N GLN A 155 19.27 -0.80 16.87
CA GLN A 155 18.75 -0.06 18.03
C GLN A 155 19.80 0.12 19.14
N GLY A 156 20.65 -0.89 19.36
CA GLY A 156 21.78 -0.78 20.29
C GLY A 156 22.81 0.29 19.90
N ARG A 157 23.05 0.49 18.59
CA ARG A 157 24.00 1.51 18.08
C ARG A 157 23.43 2.93 18.19
N GLU A 158 22.16 3.14 17.84
CA GLU A 158 21.50 4.45 17.99
C GLU A 158 21.41 4.89 19.47
N GLY A 159 21.08 3.96 20.38
CA GLY A 159 21.03 4.25 21.81
C GLY A 159 22.39 4.59 22.43
N THR A 160 23.48 4.03 21.88
CA THR A 160 24.85 4.33 22.34
C THR A 160 25.32 5.70 21.84
N GLN A 161 25.03 6.04 20.58
CA GLN A 161 25.36 7.36 20.00
C GLN A 161 24.58 8.51 20.66
N GLY A 162 23.30 8.30 21.02
CA GLY A 162 22.50 9.29 21.74
C GLY A 162 23.03 9.59 23.15
N ARG A 163 23.57 8.58 23.84
CA ARG A 163 24.20 8.75 25.17
C ARG A 163 25.57 9.44 25.11
N GLU A 164 26.41 9.12 24.12
CA GLU A 164 27.69 9.81 23.92
C GLU A 164 27.52 11.28 23.52
N ALA A 165 26.49 11.61 22.74
CA ALA A 165 26.18 12.99 22.36
C ALA A 165 25.71 13.83 23.55
N ALA A 166 24.89 13.26 24.44
CA ALA A 166 24.43 13.93 25.66
C ALA A 166 25.57 14.17 26.68
N ALA A 167 26.53 13.24 26.78
CA ALA A 167 27.67 13.36 27.69
C ALA A 167 28.73 14.40 27.25
N LYS A 168 28.76 14.80 25.97
CA LYS A 168 29.68 15.82 25.45
C LYS A 168 29.13 17.26 25.54
N GLN A 169 27.89 17.43 26.01
CA GLN A 169 27.21 18.73 26.14
C GLN A 169 27.01 19.17 27.60
N ALA A 170 27.55 18.40 28.56
CA ALA A 170 27.58 18.71 29.99
C ALA A 170 29.03 18.96 30.43
#